data_AF-A0A7C5F9E1-F1
#
_entry.id   AF-A0A7C5F9E1-F1
#
_cell.length_a   1.000
_cell.length_b   1.000
_cell.length_c   1.000
_cell.angle_alpha   90.00
_cell.angle_beta   90.00
_cell.angle_gamma   90.00
#
_symmetry.space_group_name_H-M   'P 1'
#
loop_
_entity.id
_entity.type
_entity.pdbx_description
1 polymer ?
#
loop_
_entity_poly.entity_id
_entity_poly.type
_entity_poly.pdbx_seq_one_letter_code
_entity_poly.pdbx_strand_id
1 'polypeptide(L)'
;MFFTIILYIAKRIRRLVSMGIEDLSEFEKKLYEYVRTNDFESKKWSTPEAAKMLGVDEKTIYEALSNLQKYMKGKVYIYYKDGGLRVAAE
;
A
#
# COMPACT_ATOMS: atom_id res chain seq x y z
N MET A 1 30.37 14.04 -16.43
CA MET A 1 30.47 12.67 -15.85
C MET A 1 30.13 12.64 -14.36
N PHE A 2 30.68 13.53 -13.53
CA PHE A 2 30.36 13.60 -12.09
C PHE A 2 28.90 13.95 -11.77
N PHE A 3 28.24 14.79 -12.58
CA PHE A 3 26.84 15.16 -12.36
C PHE A 3 25.89 13.96 -12.42
N THR A 4 26.14 13.03 -13.35
CA THR A 4 25.34 11.80 -13.50
C THR A 4 25.50 10.88 -12.29
N ILE A 5 26.70 10.80 -11.72
CA ILE A 5 27.00 9.98 -10.53
C ILE A 5 26.32 10.60 -9.30
N ILE A 6 26.39 11.91 -9.12
CA ILE A 6 25.71 12.61 -8.01
C ILE A 6 24.20 12.46 -8.12
N LEU A 7 23.62 12.61 -9.33
CA LEU A 7 22.19 12.41 -9.55
C LEU A 7 21.78 10.96 -9.29
N TYR A 8 22.61 9.99 -9.69
CA TYR A 8 22.39 8.58 -9.43
C TYR A 8 22.44 8.24 -7.95
N ILE A 9 23.44 8.75 -7.21
CA ILE A 9 23.57 8.56 -5.77
C ILE A 9 22.42 9.24 -5.03
N ALA A 10 22.05 10.47 -5.39
CA ALA A 10 20.92 11.19 -4.80
C ALA A 10 19.59 10.46 -5.04
N LYS A 11 19.34 9.95 -6.25
CA LYS A 11 18.15 9.15 -6.57
C LYS A 11 18.13 7.82 -5.81
N ARG A 12 19.29 7.19 -5.63
CA ARG A 12 19.42 5.92 -4.90
C ARG A 12 19.27 6.12 -3.39
N ILE A 13 19.83 7.18 -2.83
CA ILE A 13 19.63 7.58 -1.43
C ILE A 13 18.17 7.97 -1.19
N ARG A 14 17.54 8.75 -2.08
CA ARG A 14 16.11 9.10 -1.98
C ARG A 14 15.21 7.87 -1.96
N ARG A 15 15.47 6.86 -2.80
CA ARG A 15 14.76 5.55 -2.77
C ARG A 15 14.97 4.75 -1.49
N LEU A 16 16.08 4.95 -0.78
CA LEU A 16 16.35 4.27 0.49
C LEU A 16 15.68 4.98 1.68
N VAL A 17 15.31 6.26 1.53
CA VAL A 17 14.82 7.12 2.62
C VAL A 17 13.33 7.47 2.48
N SER A 18 12.78 7.51 1.26
CA SER A 18 11.35 7.72 1.00
C SER A 18 10.83 6.57 0.16
N MET A 19 10.23 5.59 0.82
CA MET A 19 9.19 4.80 0.19
C MET A 19 7.89 5.44 0.64
N GLY A 20 7.10 5.93 -0.31
CA GLY A 20 5.91 6.71 0.01
C GLY A 20 4.87 6.61 -1.08
N ILE A 21 3.82 7.43 -0.97
CA ILE A 21 2.68 7.40 -1.89
C ILE A 21 3.08 7.63 -3.37
N GLU A 22 4.22 8.29 -3.62
CA GLU A 22 4.76 8.54 -4.97
C GLU A 22 5.27 7.27 -5.66
N ASP A 23 5.69 6.25 -4.89
CA ASP A 23 6.18 4.97 -5.43
C ASP A 23 5.05 3.97 -5.67
N LEU A 24 3.81 4.32 -5.28
CA LEU A 24 2.63 3.51 -5.53
C LEU A 24 2.11 3.73 -6.95
N SER A 25 1.64 2.65 -7.57
CA SER A 25 0.82 2.72 -8.78
C SER A 25 -0.50 3.43 -8.51
N GLU A 26 -1.16 3.91 -9.56
CA GLU A 26 -2.48 4.56 -9.43
C GLU A 26 -3.52 3.65 -8.77
N PHE A 27 -3.45 2.34 -9.03
CA PHE A 27 -4.31 1.38 -8.36
C PHE A 27 -4.00 1.25 -6.88
N GLU A 28 -2.72 1.17 -6.51
CA GLU A 28 -2.30 1.08 -5.10
C GLU A 28 -2.69 2.34 -4.31
N LYS A 29 -2.58 3.52 -4.91
CA LYS A 29 -3.09 4.77 -4.31
C LYS A 29 -4.61 4.69 -4.08
N LYS A 30 -5.36 4.17 -5.05
CA LYS A 30 -6.81 3.96 -4.92
C LYS A 30 -7.15 2.95 -3.82
N LEU A 31 -6.40 1.85 -3.72
CA LEU A 31 -6.57 0.87 -2.65
C LEU A 31 -6.23 1.48 -1.28
N TYR A 32 -5.16 2.26 -1.20
CA TYR A 32 -4.78 2.97 0.03
C TYR A 32 -5.90 3.92 0.49
N GLU A 33 -6.44 4.77 -0.41
CA GLU A 33 -7.57 5.64 -0.06
C GLU A 33 -8.84 4.86 0.29
N TYR A 34 -9.09 3.73 -0.38
CA TYR A 34 -10.21 2.85 -0.04
C TYR A 34 -10.07 2.30 1.39
N VAL A 35 -8.89 1.82 1.76
CA VAL A 35 -8.59 1.35 3.13
C VAL A 35 -8.69 2.51 4.13
N ARG A 36 -8.18 3.69 3.80
CA ARG A 36 -8.16 4.86 4.68
C ARG A 36 -9.55 5.44 4.95
N THR A 37 -10.43 5.40 3.93
CA THR A 37 -11.78 5.96 4.02
C THR A 37 -12.77 5.02 4.71
N ASN A 38 -12.51 3.70 4.67
CA ASN A 38 -13.41 2.69 5.24
C ASN A 38 -12.85 2.14 6.55
N ASP A 39 -13.72 1.94 7.53
CA ASP A 39 -13.32 1.31 8.80
C ASP A 39 -13.25 -0.22 8.66
N PHE A 40 -12.04 -0.74 8.45
CA PHE A 40 -11.71 -2.16 8.52
C PHE A 40 -10.95 -2.56 9.80
N GLU A 41 -10.91 -1.68 10.81
CA GLU A 41 -10.48 -2.03 12.16
C GLU A 41 -11.65 -2.64 12.93
N SER A 42 -12.84 -2.05 12.80
CA SER A 42 -14.09 -2.55 13.37
C SER A 42 -14.73 -3.62 12.48
N LYS A 43 -14.69 -3.45 11.14
CA LYS A 43 -15.24 -4.43 10.18
C LYS A 43 -14.16 -5.39 9.68
N LYS A 44 -14.53 -6.65 9.43
CA LYS A 44 -13.58 -7.65 8.93
C LYS A 44 -13.22 -7.30 7.48
N TRP A 45 -11.93 -7.31 7.17
CA TRP A 45 -11.45 -7.21 5.81
C TRP A 45 -11.90 -8.43 5.01
N SER A 46 -12.34 -8.19 3.77
CA SER A 46 -12.70 -9.21 2.80
C SER A 46 -12.09 -8.86 1.44
N THR A 47 -11.06 -9.60 1.04
CA THR A 47 -10.43 -9.41 -0.28
C THR A 47 -11.43 -9.59 -1.43
N PRO A 48 -12.33 -10.59 -1.44
CA PRO A 48 -13.35 -10.70 -2.48
C PRO A 48 -14.25 -9.46 -2.61
N GLU A 49 -14.66 -8.87 -1.49
CA GLU A 49 -15.50 -7.66 -1.51
C GLU A 49 -14.72 -6.44 -1.97
N ALA A 50 -13.46 -6.29 -1.53
CA ALA A 50 -12.60 -5.21 -1.99
C ALA A 50 -12.32 -5.31 -3.50
N ALA A 51 -12.06 -6.52 -4.00
CA ALA A 51 -11.87 -6.80 -5.42
C ALA A 51 -13.11 -6.39 -6.24
N LYS A 52 -14.30 -6.78 -5.79
CA LYS A 52 -15.58 -6.39 -6.39
C LYS A 52 -15.81 -4.88 -6.38
N MET A 53 -15.56 -4.21 -5.25
CA MET A 53 -15.75 -2.76 -5.10
C MET A 53 -14.78 -1.96 -5.97
N LEU A 54 -13.55 -2.45 -6.15
CA LEU A 54 -12.51 -1.77 -6.91
C LEU A 54 -12.48 -2.19 -8.39
N GLY A 55 -13.24 -3.21 -8.78
CA GLY A 55 -13.37 -3.69 -10.15
C GLY A 55 -12.15 -4.45 -10.66
N VAL A 56 -11.47 -5.20 -9.78
CA VAL A 56 -10.29 -6.01 -10.10
C VAL A 56 -10.43 -7.43 -9.57
N ASP A 57 -9.50 -8.31 -9.91
CA ASP A 57 -9.41 -9.63 -9.31
C ASP A 57 -8.74 -9.61 -7.92
N GLU A 58 -8.95 -10.68 -7.14
CA GLU A 58 -8.38 -10.80 -5.80
C GLU A 58 -6.84 -10.82 -5.78
N LYS A 59 -6.19 -11.41 -6.79
CA LYS A 59 -4.72 -11.47 -6.88
C LYS A 59 -4.13 -10.08 -6.99
N THR A 60 -4.74 -9.20 -7.77
CA THR A 60 -4.37 -7.78 -7.86
C THR A 60 -4.49 -7.06 -6.51
N ILE A 61 -5.51 -7.39 -5.69
CA ILE A 61 -5.65 -6.84 -4.33
C ILE A 61 -4.52 -7.34 -3.42
N TYR A 62 -4.22 -8.65 -3.42
CA TYR A 62 -3.16 -9.20 -2.57
C TYR A 62 -1.78 -8.61 -2.90
N GLU A 63 -1.46 -8.47 -4.19
CA GLU A 63 -0.21 -7.85 -4.65
C GLU A 63 -0.14 -6.37 -4.23
N ALA A 64 -1.23 -5.63 -4.39
CA ALA A 64 -1.29 -4.24 -3.98
C ALA A 64 -1.17 -4.07 -2.46
N LEU A 65 -1.81 -4.90 -1.63
CA LEU A 65 -1.66 -4.88 -0.18
C LEU A 65 -0.20 -5.14 0.25
N SER A 66 0.47 -6.09 -0.40
CA SER A 66 1.89 -6.38 -0.17
C SER A 66 2.76 -5.16 -0.49
N ASN A 67 2.50 -4.51 -1.63
CA ASN A 67 3.19 -3.28 -2.03
C ASN A 67 2.89 -2.11 -1.10
N LEU A 68 1.66 -1.97 -0.60
CA LEU A 68 1.31 -0.98 0.40
C LEU A 68 2.12 -1.17 1.68
N GLN A 69 2.21 -2.39 2.23
CA GLN A 69 3.05 -2.61 3.42
C GLN A 69 4.53 -2.37 3.13
N LYS A 70 4.99 -2.74 1.94
CA LYS A 70 6.39 -2.57 1.54
C LYS A 70 6.76 -1.10 1.42
N TYR A 71 5.92 -0.28 0.78
CA TYR A 71 6.24 1.10 0.44
C TYR A 71 5.70 2.11 1.46
N MET A 72 4.55 1.85 2.07
CA MET A 72 3.92 2.70 3.10
C MET A 72 4.23 2.16 4.51
N LYS A 73 5.52 1.92 4.79
CA LYS A 73 5.97 1.38 6.08
C LYS A 73 5.53 2.29 7.23
N GLY A 74 4.88 1.71 8.23
CA GLY A 74 4.39 2.44 9.40
C GLY A 74 3.18 3.34 9.10
N LYS A 75 2.52 3.17 7.96
CA LYS A 75 1.25 3.83 7.63
C LYS A 75 0.13 2.85 7.28
N VAL A 76 0.47 1.60 6.95
CA VAL A 76 -0.51 0.55 6.65
C VAL A 76 -0.26 -0.63 7.57
N TYR A 77 -1.33 -1.10 8.22
CA TYR A 77 -1.28 -2.16 9.22
C TYR A 77 -2.25 -3.27 8.82
N ILE A 78 -1.75 -4.50 8.77
CA ILE A 78 -2.57 -5.69 8.54
C ILE A 78 -2.39 -6.61 9.73
N TYR A 79 -3.48 -6.95 10.41
CA TYR A 79 -3.44 -7.79 11.60
C TYR A 79 -4.70 -8.64 11.74
N TYR A 80 -4.65 -9.67 12.56
CA TYR A 80 -5.79 -10.56 12.82
C TYR A 80 -6.45 -10.21 14.15
N LYS A 81 -7.78 -10.04 14.15
CA LYS A 81 -8.56 -9.73 15.35
C LYS A 81 -10.00 -10.25 15.23
N ASP A 82 -10.49 -10.91 16.28
CA ASP A 82 -11.85 -11.44 16.40
C ASP A 82 -12.27 -12.39 15.26
N GLY A 83 -11.37 -13.28 14.87
CA GLY A 83 -11.65 -14.26 13.83
C GLY A 83 -11.68 -13.67 12.41
N GLY A 84 -10.93 -12.59 12.15
CA GLY A 84 -10.88 -11.94 10.84
C GLY A 84 -9.66 -11.04 10.67
N LEU A 85 -9.31 -10.78 9.41
CA LEU A 85 -8.27 -9.82 9.05
C LEU A 85 -8.79 -8.39 9.22
N ARG A 86 -7.88 -7.50 9.63
CA ARG A 86 -8.05 -6.05 9.75
C ARG A 86 -7.00 -5.39 8.91
N VAL A 87 -7.38 -4.33 8.21
CA VAL A 87 -6.49 -3.57 7.33
C VAL A 87 -6.73 -2.09 7.63
N ALA A 88 -5.77 -1.42 8.25
CA ALA A 88 -5.86 0.00 8.58
C ALA A 88 -4.82 0.79 7.79
N ALA A 89 -5.14 2.05 7.47
CA ALA A 89 -4.23 2.98 6.84
C ALA A 89 -4.33 4.36 7.49
N GLU A 90 -3.18 4.96 7.79
CA GLU A 90 -3.01 6.33 8.34
C GLU A 90 -2.54 7.30 7.25
#